data_AF-A0A7G3GBH8-F1
#
_entry.id   AF-A0A7G3GBH8-F1
#
_cell.length_a   1.000
_cell.length_b   1.000
_cell.length_c   1.000
_cell.angle_alpha   90.00
_cell.angle_beta   90.00
_cell.angle_gamma   90.00
#
_symmetry.space_group_name_H-M   'P 1'
#
loop_
_entity.id
_entity.type
_entity.pdbx_description
1 polymer ?
#
loop_
_entity_poly.entity_id
_entity_poly.type
_entity_poly.pdbx_seq_one_letter_code
_entity_poly.pdbx_strand_id
1 'polypeptide(L)' 'MAYLHARLMADLAMLEDKLAGREFLLASGPSIADISCSAYLFWLDQIGILEADLPNINRWLSAIRQLPNWQHPDVAMQSN' A
#
# COMPACT_ATOMS: atom_id res chain seq x y z
N MET A 1 -8.96 -2.05 -21.03
CA MET A 1 -8.43 -2.09 -19.65
C MET A 1 -7.33 -3.14 -19.40
N ALA A 2 -7.16 -4.17 -20.25
CA ALA A 2 -6.15 -5.23 -20.04
C ALA A 2 -4.70 -4.73 -19.88
N TYR A 3 -4.27 -3.73 -20.66
CA TYR A 3 -2.93 -3.15 -20.55
C TYR A 3 -2.68 -2.52 -19.16
N LEU A 4 -3.62 -1.71 -18.65
CA LEU A 4 -3.49 -1.05 -17.36
C LEU A 4 -3.48 -2.07 -16.21
N HIS A 5 -4.32 -3.11 -16.30
CA HIS A 5 -4.33 -4.19 -15.32
C HIS A 5 -3.00 -4.96 -15.30
N ALA A 6 -2.45 -5.31 -16.47
CA ALA A 6 -1.15 -5.98 -16.55
C ALA A 6 -0.02 -5.10 -15.97
N ARG A 7 -0.08 -3.79 -16.20
CA ARG A 7 0.89 -2.85 -15.63
C ARG A 7 0.78 -2.78 -14.12
N LEU A 8 -0.45 -2.66 -13.58
CA LEU A 8 -0.70 -2.69 -12.14
C LEU A 8 -0.14 -3.96 -11.49
N MET A 9 -0.42 -5.13 -12.06
CA MET A 9 0.07 -6.40 -11.49
C MET A 9 1.61 -6.48 -11.49
N ALA A 10 2.27 -5.93 -12.51
CA ALA A 10 3.73 -5.86 -12.56
C ALA A 10 4.31 -4.90 -11.50
N ASP A 11 3.67 -3.74 -11.31
CA ASP A 11 4.09 -2.76 -10.31
C ASP A 11 3.84 -3.29 -8.87
N LEU A 12 2.72 -3.97 -8.63
CA LEU A 12 2.43 -4.65 -7.35
C LEU A 12 3.45 -5.77 -7.06
N ALA A 13 3.80 -6.59 -8.06
CA ALA A 13 4.82 -7.63 -7.90
C ALA A 13 6.19 -7.03 -7.56
N MET A 14 6.56 -5.90 -8.18
CA MET A 14 7.81 -5.20 -7.85
C MET A 14 7.78 -4.65 -6.42
N LEU A 15 6.68 -4.03 -6.00
CA LEU A 15 6.54 -3.50 -4.65
C LEU A 15 6.58 -4.61 -3.59
N GLU A 16 5.89 -5.73 -3.84
CA GLU A 16 5.86 -6.91 -2.99
C GLU A 16 7.28 -7.49 -2.77
N ASP A 17 8.11 -7.58 -3.83
CA ASP A 17 9.51 -7.97 -3.74
C ASP A 17 10.35 -6.95 -2.95
N LYS A 18 10.16 -5.65 -3.20
CA LYS A 18 10.90 -4.60 -2.48
C LYS A 18 10.62 -4.56 -0.99
N LEU A 19 9.42 -4.95 -0.58
CA LEU A 19 9.00 -5.03 0.82
C LEU A 19 9.42 -6.35 1.48
N ALA A 20 9.99 -7.30 0.74
CA ALA A 20 10.49 -8.54 1.30
C ALA A 20 11.59 -8.27 2.34
N GLY A 21 11.32 -8.65 3.59
CA GLY A 21 12.25 -8.47 4.71
C GLY A 21 12.46 -7.02 5.15
N ARG A 22 11.63 -6.07 4.71
CA ARG A 22 11.69 -4.67 5.13
C ARG A 22 10.39 -4.27 5.78
N GLU A 23 10.44 -3.50 6.86
CA GLU A 23 9.22 -3.00 7.50
C GLU A 23 8.55 -1.89 6.67
N PHE A 24 9.36 -0.93 6.21
CA PHE A 24 9.01 0.21 5.36
C PHE A 24 9.89 0.25 4.10
N LEU A 25 9.59 1.13 3.15
CA LEU A 25 10.35 1.24 1.89
C LEU A 25 11.82 1.62 2.10
N LEU A 26 12.10 2.47 3.09
CA LEU A 26 13.44 2.92 3.45
C LEU A 26 13.89 2.27 4.77
N ALA A 27 15.20 1.96 4.85
CA ALA A 27 15.79 1.39 6.06
C ALA A 27 15.79 2.35 7.25
N SER A 28 15.62 3.66 7.01
CA SER A 28 15.53 4.68 8.05
C SER A 28 14.16 4.73 8.77
N GLY A 29 13.21 3.86 8.38
CA GLY A 29 11.85 3.84 8.94
C GLY A 29 10.82 4.51 8.03
N PRO A 30 9.61 4.82 8.57
CA PRO A 30 8.50 5.35 7.78
C PRO A 30 8.84 6.72 7.19
N SER A 31 8.46 6.93 5.94
CA SER A 31 8.76 8.14 5.19
C SER A 31 7.61 8.57 4.28
N ILE A 32 7.74 9.73 3.64
CA ILE A 32 6.78 10.19 2.62
C ILE A 32 6.66 9.21 1.44
N ALA A 33 7.68 8.40 1.18
CA ALA A 33 7.61 7.36 0.15
C ALA A 33 6.52 6.34 0.49
N ASP A 34 6.38 5.97 1.76
CA ASP A 34 5.39 4.99 2.20
C ASP A 34 3.96 5.51 2.03
N ILE A 35 3.73 6.76 2.43
CA ILE A 35 2.43 7.43 2.26
C ILE A 35 2.08 7.61 0.78
N SER A 36 3.04 8.02 -0.03
CA SER A 36 2.82 8.28 -1.46
C SER A 36 2.53 6.98 -2.24
N CYS A 37 3.28 5.91 -1.96
CA CYS A 37 3.10 4.62 -2.63
C CYS A 37 1.85 3.87 -2.16
N SER A 38 1.44 4.03 -0.90
CA SER A 38 0.28 3.33 -0.33
C SER A 38 -1.07 3.94 -0.70
N ALA A 39 -1.09 5.17 -1.23
CA ALA A 39 -2.27 6.00 -1.36
C ALA A 39 -3.54 5.27 -1.85
N TYR A 40 -3.44 4.53 -2.97
CA TYR A 40 -4.59 3.81 -3.56
C TYR A 40 -4.69 2.33 -3.14
N LEU A 41 -3.72 1.82 -2.38
CA LEU A 41 -3.66 0.40 -2.04
C LEU A 41 -4.60 0.02 -0.91
N PHE A 42 -5.18 1.00 -0.22
CA PHE A 42 -6.23 0.79 0.78
C PHE A 42 -7.61 0.42 0.20
N TRP A 43 -7.75 0.40 -1.14
CA TRP A 43 -8.99 0.03 -1.85
C TRP A 43 -8.75 -1.03 -2.95
N LEU A 44 -7.73 -1.89 -2.78
CA LEU A 44 -7.42 -2.97 -3.73
C LEU A 44 -8.61 -3.93 -3.95
N ASP A 45 -9.44 -4.11 -2.92
CA ASP A 45 -10.64 -4.95 -2.96
C ASP A 45 -11.67 -4.45 -3.98
N GLN A 46 -11.78 -3.13 -4.19
CA GLN A 46 -12.69 -2.51 -5.16
C GLN A 46 -12.35 -2.88 -6.61
N ILE A 47 -11.13 -3.33 -6.87
CA ILE A 47 -10.67 -3.81 -8.19
C ILE A 47 -10.45 -5.34 -8.21
N GLY A 48 -10.92 -6.06 -7.18
CA GLY A 48 -10.85 -7.51 -7.10
C GLY A 48 -9.48 -8.08 -6.75
N ILE A 49 -8.59 -7.27 -6.17
CA ILE A 49 -7.27 -7.72 -5.67
C ILE A 49 -7.37 -7.84 -4.15
N LEU A 50 -7.07 -9.03 -3.61
CA LEU A 50 -7.08 -9.25 -2.17
C LEU A 50 -5.71 -8.91 -1.59
N GLU A 51 -5.67 -8.11 -0.51
CA GLU A 51 -4.40 -7.85 0.23
C GLU A 51 -3.74 -9.16 0.69
N ALA A 52 -4.51 -10.23 0.91
CA ALA A 52 -4.00 -11.54 1.29
C ALA A 52 -3.09 -12.20 0.22
N ASP A 53 -3.23 -11.83 -1.05
CA ASP A 53 -2.39 -12.33 -2.15
C ASP A 53 -1.03 -11.59 -2.22
N LEU A 54 -0.85 -10.54 -1.42
CA LEU A 54 0.32 -9.67 -1.38
C LEU A 54 0.82 -9.52 0.08
N PRO A 55 1.38 -10.59 0.68
CA PRO A 55 1.65 -10.64 2.12
C PRO A 55 2.60 -9.55 2.63
N ASN A 56 3.62 -9.16 1.87
CA ASN A 56 4.55 -8.11 2.27
C ASN A 56 3.89 -6.72 2.18
N ILE A 57 3.10 -6.46 1.15
CA ILE A 57 2.28 -5.24 1.04
C ILE A 57 1.25 -5.18 2.16
N ASN A 58 0.54 -6.28 2.47
CA ASN A 58 -0.43 -6.34 3.56
C ASN A 58 0.21 -6.00 4.92
N ARG A 59 1.36 -6.65 5.22
CA ARG A 59 2.15 -6.34 6.41
C ARG A 59 2.57 -4.87 6.46
N TRP A 60 3.02 -4.31 5.33
CA TRP A 60 3.43 -2.91 5.22
C TRP A 60 2.27 -1.93 5.39
N LEU A 61 1.11 -2.16 4.76
CA LEU A 61 -0.10 -1.36 4.96
C LEU A 61 -0.58 -1.43 6.41
N SER A 62 -0.47 -2.60 7.04
CA SER A 62 -0.74 -2.77 8.47
C SER A 62 0.21 -1.96 9.35
N ALA A 63 1.50 -1.86 9.00
CA ALA A 63 2.45 -1.00 9.70
C ALA A 63 2.12 0.49 9.52
N ILE A 64 1.69 0.92 8.33
CA ILE A 64 1.23 2.29 8.08
C ILE A 64 0.00 2.63 8.93
N ARG A 65 -0.98 1.71 9.01
CA ARG A 65 -2.20 1.85 9.84
C ARG A 65 -1.89 2.05 11.33
N GLN A 66 -0.71 1.64 11.80
CA GLN A 66 -0.27 1.77 13.19
C GLN A 66 0.49 3.07 13.48
N LEU A 67 0.76 3.91 12.47
CA LEU A 67 1.47 5.17 12.67
C LEU A 67 0.66 6.14 13.54
N PRO A 68 1.31 6.93 14.42
CA PRO A 68 0.62 7.94 15.22
C PRO A 68 -0.18 8.91 14.35
N ASN A 69 -1.43 9.17 14.75
CA ASN A 69 -2.37 10.04 14.03
C ASN A 69 -2.74 9.57 12.62
N TRP A 70 -2.45 8.32 12.27
CA TRP A 70 -2.94 7.76 11.01
C TRP A 70 -4.46 7.71 11.02
N GLN A 71 -5.05 8.07 9.88
CA GLN A 71 -6.47 7.89 9.60
C GLN A 71 -6.61 7.28 8.22
N HIS A 72 -7.65 6.46 8.03
CA HIS A 72 -7.97 5.93 6.71
C HIS A 72 -8.24 7.11 5.75
N PRO A 73 -7.78 7.06 4.50
CA PRO A 73 -8.00 8.15 3.55
C PRO A 73 -9.48 8.56 3.39
N ASP A 74 -10.42 7.62 3.46
CA ASP A 74 -11.87 7.93 3.44
C ASP A 74 -12.30 8.84 4.58
N VAL A 75 -11.66 8.76 5.75
CA VAL A 75 -11.94 9.65 6.89
C VAL A 75 -11.20 10.96 6.72
N ALA A 76 -9.93 10.92 6.32
CA ALA A 76 -9.09 12.12 6.14
C ALA A 76 -9.60 13.06 5.03
N MET A 77 -10.32 12.53 4.05
CA MET A 77 -10.88 13.29 2.93
C MET A 77 -12.32 13.78 3.17
N GLN A 78 -12.94 13.42 4.29
CA GLN A 78 -14.27 13.94 4.63
C GLN A 78 -14.17 15.44 4.96
N SER A 79 -15.03 16.23 4.33
CA SER A 79 -15.22 17.64 4.69
C SER A 79 -15.93 17.72 6.04
N ASN A 80 -15.37 18.51 6.96
CA ASN A 80 -16.02 18.89 8.22
C ASN A 80 -17.28 19.74 7.98
#